data_AF-B6CIK0-F1
#
_entry.id   AF-B6CIK0-F1
#
_cell.length_a   1.000
_cell.length_b   1.000
_cell.length_c   1.000
_cell.angle_alpha   90.00
_cell.angle_beta   90.00
_cell.angle_gamma   90.00
#
_symmetry.space_group_name_H-M   'P 1'
#
loop_
_entity.id
_entity.type
_entity.pdbx_description
1 polymer ?
#
loop_
_entity_poly.entity_id
_entity_poly.type
_entity_poly.pdbx_seq_one_letter_code
_entity_poly.pdbx_strand_id
1 'polypeptide(L)'
;PSSKDWRGGRAASFNIIPSSTGAAKAVGKVLPALNGKLTGMSFRVPTVDVSVVDLTVRLEKAATYEDIKAAIKEESEGKLKGILGYTEDDVVSTDF
;
A
#
# COMPACT_ATOMS: atom_id res chain seq x y z
N PRO A 1 14.87 23.29 -6.08
CA PRO A 1 13.81 23.47 -7.11
C PRO A 1 13.43 22.12 -7.75
N SER A 2 12.15 21.74 -7.72
CA SER A 2 11.65 20.49 -8.34
C SER A 2 10.66 20.83 -9.45
N SER A 3 11.15 20.99 -10.68
CA SER A 3 10.34 21.46 -11.82
C SER A 3 9.36 20.42 -12.35
N LYS A 4 9.63 19.13 -12.12
CA LYS A 4 8.80 18.00 -12.56
C LYS A 4 7.81 17.53 -11.49
N ASP A 5 8.02 17.90 -10.23
CA ASP A 5 7.13 17.61 -9.09
C ASP A 5 7.16 18.79 -8.12
N TRP A 6 6.31 19.77 -8.37
CA TRP A 6 6.30 21.02 -7.60
C TRP A 6 5.96 20.80 -6.13
N ARG A 7 5.07 19.83 -5.84
CA ARG A 7 4.70 19.46 -4.47
C ARG A 7 5.88 18.79 -3.76
N GLY A 8 6.61 17.91 -4.45
CA GLY A 8 7.82 17.27 -3.93
C GLY A 8 8.99 18.22 -3.69
N GLY A 9 8.97 19.43 -4.27
CA GLY A 9 9.97 20.45 -4.00
C GLY A 9 9.80 21.19 -2.67
N ARG A 10 8.73 20.92 -1.92
CA ARG A 10 8.45 21.54 -0.61
C ARG A 10 9.23 20.84 0.50
N ALA A 11 9.38 21.49 1.66
CA ALA A 11 10.15 20.95 2.79
C ALA A 11 9.54 19.63 3.30
N ALA A 12 10.27 18.52 3.12
CA ALA A 12 9.76 17.17 3.34
C ALA A 12 9.38 16.89 4.81
N SER A 13 10.21 17.29 5.77
CA SER A 13 10.03 17.00 7.20
C SER A 13 8.91 17.81 7.88
N PHE A 14 8.24 18.71 7.15
CA PHE A 14 7.24 19.63 7.71
C PHE A 14 5.90 19.60 6.96
N ASN A 15 5.75 18.72 5.96
CA ASN A 15 4.56 18.69 5.13
C ASN A 15 4.07 17.26 4.94
N ILE A 16 2.75 17.14 4.83
CA ILE A 16 2.12 16.02 4.15
C ILE A 16 2.06 16.41 2.67
N ILE A 17 2.77 15.68 1.81
CA ILE A 17 2.95 16.04 0.40
C ILE A 17 2.24 15.01 -0.48
N PRO A 18 1.08 15.35 -1.06
CA PRO A 18 0.41 14.47 -2.00
C PRO A 18 1.25 14.28 -3.27
N SER A 19 1.27 13.06 -3.80
CA SER A 19 1.96 12.68 -5.04
C SER A 19 1.10 11.74 -5.87
N SER A 20 1.26 11.79 -7.18
CA SER A 20 0.79 10.70 -8.06
C SER A 20 1.76 9.52 -7.95
N THR A 21 1.25 8.31 -8.23
CA THR A 21 2.06 7.09 -8.30
C THR A 21 1.54 6.16 -9.38
N GLY A 22 2.45 5.45 -10.03
CA GLY A 22 2.15 4.38 -11.00
C GLY A 22 2.02 3.00 -10.37
N ALA A 23 2.30 2.83 -9.08
CA ALA A 23 2.45 1.53 -8.43
C ALA A 23 1.19 0.66 -8.57
N ALA A 24 0.02 1.18 -8.21
CA ALA A 24 -1.25 0.45 -8.33
C ALA A 24 -1.58 0.04 -9.78
N LYS A 25 -1.26 0.90 -10.77
CA LYS A 25 -1.42 0.56 -12.19
C LYS A 25 -0.44 -0.53 -12.64
N ALA A 26 0.77 -0.54 -12.09
CA ALA A 26 1.79 -1.52 -12.42
C ALA A 26 1.41 -2.94 -11.95
N VAL A 27 0.57 -3.08 -10.91
CA VAL A 27 -0.01 -4.37 -10.51
C VAL A 27 -0.69 -5.07 -11.68
N GLY A 28 -1.39 -4.33 -12.55
CA GLY A 28 -2.04 -4.87 -13.74
C GLY A 28 -1.10 -5.52 -14.76
N LYS A 29 0.20 -5.18 -14.74
CA LYS A 29 1.20 -5.80 -15.61
C LYS A 29 1.68 -7.15 -15.11
N VAL A 30 1.74 -7.33 -13.78
CA VAL A 30 2.20 -8.57 -13.14
C VAL A 30 1.03 -9.51 -12.82
N LEU A 31 -0.17 -8.96 -12.64
CA LEU A 31 -1.43 -9.67 -12.45
C LEU A 31 -2.42 -9.21 -13.54
N PRO A 32 -2.40 -9.81 -14.74
CA PRO A 32 -3.21 -9.36 -15.88
C PRO A 32 -4.72 -9.27 -15.59
N ALA A 33 -5.24 -10.13 -14.70
CA ALA A 33 -6.65 -10.11 -14.27
C ALA A 33 -7.06 -8.82 -13.53
N LEU A 34 -6.08 -8.05 -13.04
CA LEU A 34 -6.25 -6.76 -12.36
C LEU A 34 -5.94 -5.57 -13.26
N ASN A 35 -5.60 -5.80 -14.53
CA ASN A 35 -5.26 -4.71 -15.45
C ASN A 35 -6.43 -3.74 -15.63
N GLY A 36 -6.16 -2.45 -15.46
CA GLY A 36 -7.16 -1.39 -15.52
C GLY A 36 -8.09 -1.27 -14.31
N LYS A 37 -8.02 -2.18 -13.33
CA LYS A 37 -8.91 -2.17 -12.15
C LYS A 37 -8.36 -1.37 -10.97
N LEU A 38 -7.06 -1.14 -10.92
CA LEU A 38 -6.37 -0.49 -9.80
C LEU A 38 -5.68 0.80 -10.25
N THR A 39 -5.81 1.83 -9.41
CA THR A 39 -5.08 3.10 -9.49
C THR A 39 -4.93 3.64 -8.06
N GLY A 40 -4.07 4.64 -7.86
CA GLY A 40 -3.90 5.21 -6.53
C GLY A 40 -3.13 6.52 -6.55
N MET A 41 -2.95 7.05 -5.35
CA MET A 41 -2.12 8.21 -5.04
C MET A 41 -1.29 7.91 -3.80
N SER A 42 -0.37 8.80 -3.43
CA SER A 42 0.38 8.69 -2.19
C SER A 42 0.45 10.00 -1.44
N PHE A 43 0.71 9.91 -0.14
CA PHE A 43 1.08 11.02 0.70
C PHE A 43 2.48 10.74 1.26
N ARG A 44 3.44 11.62 0.96
CA ARG A 44 4.74 11.60 1.62
C ARG A 44 4.58 12.32 2.95
N VAL A 45 5.06 11.70 4.02
CA VAL A 45 4.94 12.21 5.39
C VAL A 45 6.33 12.31 6.05
N PRO A 46 6.48 13.06 7.15
CA PRO A 46 7.78 13.28 7.81
C PRO A 46 8.39 12.08 8.56
N THR A 47 8.17 10.84 8.11
CA THR A 47 8.90 9.67 8.60
C THR A 47 10.11 9.43 7.70
N VAL A 48 11.24 9.01 8.29
CA VAL A 48 12.50 8.83 7.55
C VAL A 48 12.51 7.55 6.71
N ASP A 49 11.75 6.55 7.13
CA ASP A 49 11.58 5.27 6.46
C ASP A 49 10.23 4.66 6.88
N VAL A 50 9.89 3.54 6.24
CA VAL A 50 8.64 2.79 6.34
C VAL A 50 7.45 3.53 5.73
N SER A 51 6.58 2.76 5.10
CA SER A 51 5.37 3.24 4.43
C SER A 51 4.25 2.23 4.61
N VAL A 52 3.02 2.68 4.37
CA VAL A 52 1.82 1.85 4.48
C VAL A 52 0.96 1.98 3.23
N VAL A 53 0.33 0.87 2.84
CA VAL A 53 -0.71 0.84 1.80
C VAL A 53 -2.06 0.81 2.50
N ASP A 54 -2.90 1.79 2.20
CA ASP A 54 -4.34 1.75 2.48
C ASP A 54 -5.08 1.43 1.18
N LEU A 55 -5.67 0.24 1.12
CA LEU A 55 -6.32 -0.29 -0.08
C LEU A 55 -7.83 -0.43 0.13
N THR A 56 -8.59 0.45 -0.51
CA THR A 56 -10.05 0.29 -0.62
C THR A 56 -10.40 -0.47 -1.91
N VAL A 57 -11.12 -1.57 -1.79
CA VAL A 57 -11.60 -2.38 -2.92
C VAL A 57 -13.10 -2.62 -2.89
N ARG A 58 -13.66 -2.93 -4.06
CA ARG A 58 -14.99 -3.53 -4.18
C ARG A 58 -14.81 -5.01 -4.48
N LEU A 59 -15.32 -5.85 -3.60
CA LEU A 59 -15.25 -7.30 -3.77
C LEU A 59 -16.36 -7.79 -4.70
N GLU A 60 -16.03 -8.77 -5.54
CA GLU A 60 -17.02 -9.44 -6.40
C GLU A 60 -17.91 -10.39 -5.58
N LYS A 61 -17.33 -11.03 -4.56
CA LYS A 61 -18.04 -11.88 -3.60
C LYS A 61 -18.00 -11.21 -2.24
N ALA A 62 -19.13 -11.21 -1.54
CA ALA A 62 -19.18 -10.71 -0.17
C ALA A 62 -18.26 -11.55 0.73
N ALA A 63 -17.57 -10.88 1.65
CA ALA A 63 -16.70 -11.49 2.64
C ALA A 63 -16.81 -10.69 3.93
N THR A 64 -16.69 -11.36 5.07
CA THR A 64 -16.53 -10.71 6.37
C THR A 64 -15.08 -10.27 6.55
N TYR A 65 -14.82 -9.44 7.56
CA TYR A 65 -13.46 -9.04 7.86
C TYR A 65 -12.62 -10.23 8.35
N GLU A 66 -13.26 -11.15 9.08
CA GLU A 66 -12.71 -12.40 9.56
C GLU A 66 -12.27 -13.31 8.41
N ASP A 67 -13.10 -13.42 7.36
CA ASP A 67 -12.75 -14.18 6.14
C ASP A 67 -11.49 -13.61 5.47
N ILE A 68 -11.39 -12.28 5.38
CA ILE A 68 -10.23 -11.60 4.78
C ILE A 68 -8.99 -11.84 5.63
N LYS A 69 -9.08 -11.66 6.95
CA LYS A 69 -7.96 -11.92 7.88
C LYS A 69 -7.46 -13.34 7.77
N ALA A 70 -8.36 -14.32 7.75
CA ALA A 70 -8.01 -15.74 7.63
C ALA A 70 -7.27 -16.02 6.31
N ALA A 71 -7.77 -15.51 5.18
CA ALA A 71 -7.15 -15.71 3.88
C ALA A 71 -5.75 -15.07 3.78
N ILE A 72 -5.56 -13.87 4.32
CA ILE A 72 -4.24 -13.20 4.34
C ILE A 72 -3.27 -13.94 5.25
N LYS A 73 -3.71 -14.36 6.45
CA LYS A 73 -2.88 -15.13 7.38
C LYS A 73 -2.43 -16.45 6.76
N GLU A 74 -3.34 -17.22 6.17
CA GLU A 74 -3.04 -18.49 5.50
C GLU A 74 -1.97 -18.33 4.41
N GLU A 75 -2.13 -17.35 3.51
CA GLU A 75 -1.16 -17.15 2.44
C GLU A 75 0.19 -16.60 2.96
N SER A 76 0.18 -15.79 4.03
CA SER A 76 1.40 -15.28 4.70
C SER A 76 2.23 -16.37 5.36
N GLU A 77 1.58 -17.38 5.94
CA GLU A 77 2.23 -18.52 6.59
C GLU A 77 2.56 -19.64 5.59
N GLY A 78 1.89 -19.64 4.44
CA GLY A 78 2.02 -20.61 3.34
C GLY A 78 2.90 -20.11 2.19
N LYS A 79 2.30 -19.91 1.02
CA LYS A 79 3.01 -19.71 -0.25
C LYS A 79 3.79 -18.40 -0.32
N LEU A 80 3.36 -17.39 0.43
CA LEU A 80 3.99 -16.07 0.45
C LEU A 80 4.88 -15.86 1.67
N LYS A 81 5.23 -16.93 2.39
CA LYS A 81 6.11 -16.84 3.56
C LYS A 81 7.43 -16.16 3.22
N GLY A 82 7.77 -15.14 4.01
CA GLY A 82 8.95 -14.30 3.82
C GLY A 82 8.77 -13.15 2.82
N ILE A 83 7.60 -13.04 2.18
CA ILE A 83 7.22 -11.93 1.29
C ILE A 83 6.02 -11.17 1.88
N LEU A 84 5.00 -11.90 2.35
CA LEU A 84 3.83 -11.36 3.04
C LEU A 84 3.91 -11.72 4.53
N GLY A 85 3.73 -10.72 5.39
CA GLY A 85 3.58 -10.90 6.83
C GLY A 85 2.15 -10.63 7.30
N TYR A 86 1.84 -11.03 8.53
CA TYR A 86 0.55 -10.82 9.18
C TYR A 86 0.75 -10.54 10.67
N THR A 87 0.04 -9.57 11.22
CA THR A 87 0.05 -9.24 12.65
C THR A 87 -1.33 -8.78 13.12
N GLU A 88 -1.64 -9.01 14.39
CA GLU A 88 -2.80 -8.45 15.11
C GLU A 88 -2.38 -7.57 16.30
N ASP A 89 -1.07 -7.31 16.44
CA ASP A 89 -0.52 -6.48 17.51
C ASP A 89 -0.71 -4.98 17.21
N ASP A 90 -0.66 -4.15 18.26
CA ASP A 90 -0.72 -2.68 18.17
C ASP A 90 0.61 -2.08 17.69
N VAL A 91 0.97 -2.38 16.44
CA VAL A 91 2.22 -1.95 15.79
C VAL A 91 2.18 -0.49 15.32
N VAL A 92 3.35 0.13 15.24
CA VAL A 92 3.58 1.42 14.60
C VAL A 92 4.64 1.29 13.50
N SER A 93 4.87 2.37 12.74
CA SER A 93 5.78 2.32 11.58
C SER A 93 7.21 1.93 11.93
N THR A 94 7.69 2.20 13.15
CA THR A 94 9.07 1.90 13.56
C THR A 94 9.31 0.45 13.96
N ASP A 95 8.26 -0.38 14.00
CA ASP A 95 8.37 -1.81 14.31
C ASP A 95 8.67 -2.66 13.05
N PHE A 96 8.71 -2.02 11.88
CA PHE A 96 8.97 -2.62 10.56
C PHE A 96 10.20 -2.00 9.90
#